data_AF-A0A9X7M155-F1
#
_entry.id   AF-A0A9X7M155-F1
#
_cell.length_a   1.000
_cell.length_b   1.000
_cell.length_c   1.000
_cell.angle_alpha   90.00
_cell.angle_beta   90.00
_cell.angle_gamma   90.00
#
_symmetry.space_group_name_H-M   'P 1'
#
loop_
_entity.id
_entity.type
_entity.pdbx_description
1 polymer ?
#
loop_
_entity_poly.entity_id
_entity_poly.type
_entity_poly.pdbx_seq_one_letter_code
_entity_poly.pdbx_strand_id
1 'polypeptide(L)'
;MVRGTEYVLANAILCQIELQLEQVIDQALVSKENETVFRENRKAFVLVAENSRNLFNCLQIVSKERTLEVAQILEKMEQTLEEIEAEIQKKESMSTQI
;
A
#
# COMPACT_ATOMS: atom_id res chain seq x y z
N MET A 1 -31.47 -11.99 -10.37
CA MET A 1 -30.70 -11.31 -9.32
C MET A 1 -29.40 -12.09 -9.11
N VAL A 2 -28.27 -11.62 -9.65
CA VAL A 2 -26.94 -12.27 -9.56
C VAL A 2 -26.00 -11.52 -8.58
N ARG A 3 -26.53 -10.51 -7.88
CA ARG A 3 -25.78 -9.62 -6.97
C ARG A 3 -25.11 -10.29 -5.76
N GLY A 4 -25.32 -11.58 -5.51
CA GLY A 4 -24.72 -12.28 -4.37
C GLY A 4 -23.26 -12.69 -4.61
N THR A 5 -23.01 -13.49 -5.65
CA THR A 5 -21.69 -14.10 -5.86
C THR A 5 -20.65 -13.08 -6.32
N GLU A 6 -21.01 -12.15 -7.20
CA GLU A 6 -20.10 -11.10 -7.68
C GLU A 6 -19.65 -10.18 -6.54
N TYR A 7 -20.57 -9.83 -5.63
CA TYR A 7 -20.26 -9.02 -4.44
C TYR A 7 -19.34 -9.74 -3.46
N VAL A 8 -19.61 -11.03 -3.20
CA VAL A 8 -18.76 -11.86 -2.34
C VAL A 8 -17.36 -11.99 -2.93
N LEU A 9 -17.24 -12.24 -4.23
CA LEU A 9 -15.95 -12.32 -4.92
C LEU A 9 -15.22 -10.97 -4.90
N ALA A 10 -15.91 -9.86 -5.16
CA ALA A 10 -15.31 -8.53 -5.09
C ALA A 10 -14.76 -8.23 -3.69
N ASN A 11 -15.50 -8.56 -2.64
CA ASN A 11 -15.03 -8.39 -1.27
C ASN A 11 -13.84 -9.31 -0.93
N ALA A 12 -13.84 -10.56 -1.41
CA ALA A 12 -12.70 -11.45 -1.22
C ALA A 12 -11.43 -10.90 -1.89
N ILE A 13 -11.54 -10.35 -3.10
CA ILE A 13 -10.45 -9.70 -3.80
C ILE A 13 -9.97 -8.47 -3.03
N LEU A 14 -10.89 -7.64 -2.51
CA LEU A 14 -10.54 -6.46 -1.70
C LEU A 14 -9.81 -6.83 -0.40
N CYS A 15 -10.24 -7.90 0.29
CA CYS A 15 -9.51 -8.42 1.45
C CYS A 15 -8.12 -8.92 1.08
N GLN A 16 -7.97 -9.55 -0.09
CA GLN A 16 -6.66 -10.02 -0.55
C GLN A 16 -5.73 -8.86 -0.88
N ILE A 17 -6.25 -7.79 -1.50
CA ILE A 17 -5.51 -6.55 -1.75
C ILE A 17 -5.02 -5.94 -0.43
N GLU A 18 -5.91 -5.80 0.55
CA GLU A 18 -5.58 -5.25 1.86
C GLU A 18 -4.48 -6.07 2.56
N LEU A 19 -4.62 -7.40 2.62
CA LEU A 19 -3.59 -8.29 3.17
C LEU A 19 -2.25 -8.17 2.45
N GLN A 20 -2.26 -8.03 1.12
CA GLN A 20 -1.03 -7.86 0.35
C GLN A 20 -0.36 -6.53 0.70
N LEU A 21 -1.14 -5.44 0.77
CA LEU A 21 -0.65 -4.11 1.15
C LEU A 21 -0.07 -4.11 2.57
N GLU A 22 -0.75 -4.73 3.53
CA GLU A 22 -0.27 -4.92 4.91
C GLU A 22 1.08 -5.66 4.94
N GLN A 23 1.21 -6.75 4.18
CA GLN A 23 2.46 -7.51 4.13
C GLN A 23 3.64 -6.68 3.59
N VAL A 24 3.43 -5.94 2.50
CA VAL A 24 4.52 -5.15 1.90
C VAL A 24 4.86 -3.91 2.71
N ILE A 25 3.89 -3.26 3.38
CA ILE A 25 4.21 -2.17 4.30
C ILE A 25 4.94 -2.68 5.53
N ASP A 26 4.55 -3.80 6.13
CA ASP A 26 5.23 -4.37 7.29
C ASP A 26 6.70 -4.69 6.99
N GLN A 27 6.98 -5.24 5.79
CA GLN A 27 8.35 -5.47 5.33
C GLN A 27 9.15 -4.17 5.24
N ALA A 28 8.54 -3.11 4.71
CA ALA A 28 9.17 -1.79 4.66
C ALA A 28 9.41 -1.21 6.08
N LEU A 29 8.42 -1.30 6.97
CA LEU A 29 8.50 -0.79 8.34
C LEU A 29 9.59 -1.49 9.17
N VAL A 30 9.69 -2.82 9.05
CA VAL A 30 10.73 -3.61 9.74
C VAL A 30 12.13 -3.26 9.22
N SER A 31 12.25 -2.90 7.96
CA SER A 31 13.53 -2.57 7.32
C SER A 31 13.88 -1.08 7.34
N LYS A 32 13.13 -0.23 8.04
CA LYS A 32 13.32 1.24 8.06
C LYS A 32 14.72 1.72 8.49
N GLU A 33 15.47 0.90 9.23
CA GLU A 33 16.84 1.22 9.66
C GLU A 33 17.90 0.83 8.61
N ASN A 34 17.55 -0.05 7.67
CA ASN A 34 18.40 -0.44 6.55
C ASN A 34 17.89 0.20 5.26
N GLU A 35 18.44 1.36 4.93
CA GLU A 35 17.96 2.23 3.84
C GLU A 35 17.86 1.52 2.48
N THR A 36 18.84 0.67 2.14
CA THR A 36 18.83 -0.08 0.88
C THR A 36 17.64 -1.03 0.83
N VAL A 37 17.44 -1.80 1.90
CA VAL A 37 16.35 -2.78 1.99
C VAL A 37 14.99 -2.07 2.07
N PHE A 38 14.91 -0.94 2.78
CA PHE A 38 13.71 -0.10 2.82
C PHE A 38 13.32 0.39 1.42
N ARG A 39 14.29 0.90 0.63
CA ARG A 39 14.03 1.38 -0.74
C ARG A 39 13.57 0.27 -1.68
N GLU A 40 14.09 -0.95 -1.52
CA GLU A 40 13.63 -2.12 -2.27
C GLU A 40 12.20 -2.52 -1.90
N ASN A 41 11.91 -2.60 -0.60
CA ASN A 41 10.56 -2.91 -0.11
C ASN A 41 9.55 -1.82 -0.49
N ARG A 42 9.95 -0.54 -0.51
CA ARG A 42 9.13 0.56 -1.01
C ARG A 42 8.79 0.40 -2.48
N LYS A 43 9.73 -0.02 -3.33
CA LYS A 43 9.44 -0.32 -4.75
C LYS A 43 8.44 -1.47 -4.88
N ALA A 44 8.57 -2.51 -4.05
CA ALA A 44 7.59 -3.61 -4.01
C ALA A 44 6.20 -3.09 -3.60
N PHE A 45 6.13 -2.22 -2.59
CA PHE A 45 4.89 -1.57 -2.18
C PHE A 45 4.25 -0.78 -3.33
N VAL A 46 5.02 0.06 -4.03
CA VAL A 46 4.52 0.86 -5.16
C VAL A 46 3.91 -0.03 -6.25
N LEU A 47 4.56 -1.14 -6.59
CA LEU A 47 4.04 -2.09 -7.57
C LEU A 47 2.69 -2.70 -7.14
N VAL A 48 2.56 -3.09 -5.87
CA VAL A 48 1.29 -3.62 -5.34
C VAL A 48 0.22 -2.52 -5.30
N ALA A 49 0.57 -1.30 -4.92
CA ALA A 49 -0.31 -0.14 -4.89
C ALA A 49 -0.89 0.19 -6.27
N GLU A 50 -0.04 0.23 -7.31
CA GLU A 50 -0.47 0.46 -8.70
C GLU A 50 -1.44 -0.62 -9.18
N ASN A 51 -1.11 -1.90 -8.93
CA ASN A 51 -1.98 -3.02 -9.28
C ASN A 51 -3.33 -2.95 -8.54
N SER A 52 -3.31 -2.59 -7.26
CA SER A 52 -4.51 -2.44 -6.43
C SER A 52 -5.43 -1.36 -6.96
N ARG A 53 -4.89 -0.19 -7.32
CA ARG A 53 -5.64 0.91 -7.94
C ARG A 53 -6.30 0.51 -9.25
N ASN A 54 -5.60 -0.25 -10.09
CA ASN A 54 -6.18 -0.77 -11.33
C ASN A 54 -7.38 -1.68 -11.06
N LEU A 55 -7.32 -2.50 -10.01
CA LEU A 55 -8.42 -3.38 -9.60
C LEU A 55 -9.60 -2.61 -8.98
N PHE A 56 -9.36 -1.52 -8.27
CA PHE A 56 -10.43 -0.68 -7.69
C PHE A 56 -11.40 -0.17 -8.76
N ASN A 57 -10.91 0.13 -9.97
CA ASN A 57 -11.76 0.58 -11.07
C ASN A 57 -12.83 -0.46 -11.47
N CYS A 58 -12.51 -1.75 -11.34
CA CYS A 58 -13.42 -2.85 -11.62
C CYS A 58 -14.31 -3.16 -10.41
N LEU A 59 -13.73 -3.14 -9.21
CA LEU A 59 -14.39 -3.57 -7.98
C LEU A 59 -15.40 -2.54 -7.47
N GLN A 60 -15.18 -1.24 -7.70
CA GLN A 60 -16.09 -0.17 -7.24
C GLN A 60 -17.51 -0.28 -7.80
N ILE A 61 -17.69 -0.91 -8.96
CA ILE A 61 -18.99 -1.10 -9.61
C ILE A 61 -19.85 -2.07 -8.79
N VAL A 62 -19.20 -3.04 -8.14
CA VAL A 62 -19.84 -4.12 -7.41
C VAL A 62 -19.82 -3.89 -5.91
N SER A 63 -18.68 -3.46 -5.35
CA SER A 63 -18.47 -3.22 -3.91
C SER A 63 -17.84 -1.85 -3.65
N LYS A 64 -18.63 -0.79 -3.86
CA LYS A 64 -18.18 0.60 -3.79
C LYS A 64 -17.62 0.99 -2.42
N GLU A 65 -18.37 0.71 -1.35
CA GLU A 65 -17.99 1.10 0.02
C GLU A 65 -16.67 0.46 0.44
N ARG A 66 -16.56 -0.87 0.28
CA ARG A 66 -15.32 -1.58 0.62
C ARG A 66 -14.14 -1.14 -0.24
N THR A 67 -14.37 -0.85 -1.52
CA THR A 67 -13.30 -0.32 -2.39
C THR A 67 -12.79 1.03 -1.88
N LEU A 68 -13.68 1.92 -1.42
CA LEU A 68 -13.29 3.20 -0.84
C LEU A 68 -12.51 3.02 0.47
N GLU A 69 -12.92 2.10 1.33
CA GLU A 69 -12.19 1.79 2.57
C GLU A 69 -10.76 1.33 2.28
N VAL A 70 -10.58 0.36 1.38
CA VAL A 70 -9.25 -0.15 1.03
C VAL A 70 -8.41 0.91 0.33
N ALA A 71 -9.02 1.77 -0.50
CA ALA A 71 -8.32 2.90 -1.11
C ALA A 71 -7.81 3.92 -0.07
N GLN A 72 -8.60 4.20 0.98
CA GLN A 72 -8.16 5.07 2.08
C GLN A 72 -7.04 4.44 2.91
N ILE A 73 -7.07 3.11 3.10
CA ILE A 73 -5.98 2.39 3.76
C ILE A 73 -4.69 2.53 2.94
N LEU A 74 -4.77 2.31 1.63
CA LEU A 74 -3.65 2.46 0.72
C LEU A 74 -3.03 3.87 0.80
N GLU A 75 -3.86 4.91 0.79
CA GLU A 75 -3.39 6.30 0.86
C GLU A 75 -2.66 6.59 2.19
N LYS A 76 -3.17 6.08 3.32
CA LYS A 76 -2.49 6.22 4.63
C LYS A 76 -1.15 5.49 4.67
N MET A 77 -1.08 4.31 4.06
CA MET A 77 0.14 3.52 3.96
C MET A 77 1.21 4.26 3.14
N GLU A 78 0.81 4.89 2.04
CA GLU A 78 1.72 5.72 1.22
C GLU A 78 2.27 6.91 1.98
N GLN A 79 1.40 7.65 2.67
CA GLN A 79 1.83 8.78 3.52
C GLN A 79 2.84 8.34 4.57
N THR A 80 2.60 7.19 5.21
CA THR A 80 3.53 6.63 6.21
C THR A 80 4.91 6.34 5.60
N LEU A 81 4.96 5.75 4.41
CA LEU A 81 6.23 5.45 3.73
C LEU A 81 6.96 6.71 3.25
N GLU A 82 6.23 7.74 2.81
CA GLU A 82 6.80 9.03 2.43
C GLU A 82 7.43 9.76 3.63
N GLU A 83 6.77 9.73 4.80
CA GLU A 83 7.31 10.31 6.03
C GLU A 83 8.63 9.64 6.43
N ILE A 84 8.68 8.30 6.39
CA ILE A 84 9.90 7.54 6.71
C ILE A 84 11.02 7.85 5.71
N GLU A 85 10.71 7.90 4.41
CA GLU A 85 11.70 8.23 3.39
C GLU A 85 12.27 9.65 3.57
N ALA A 86 11.41 10.61 3.92
CA ALA A 86 11.83 11.97 4.22
C ALA A 86 12.71 12.05 5.48
N GLU A 87 12.45 11.24 6.51
CA GLU A 87 13.30 11.14 7.69
C GLU A 87 14.69 10.56 7.37
N ILE A 88 14.74 9.53 6.54
CA ILE A 88 16.00 8.93 6.06
C ILE A 88 16.84 9.97 5.31
N GLN A 89 16.24 10.69 4.36
CA GLN A 89 16.93 11.74 3.59
C GLN A 89 17.44 12.89 4.47
N LYS A 90 16.68 13.29 5.50
CA LYS A 90 17.13 14.30 6.47
C LYS A 90 18.39 13.85 7.20
N LYS A 91 18.46 12.59 7.64
CA LYS A 91 19.65 12.03 8.29
C LYS A 91 20.87 12.04 7.36
N GLU A 92 20.72 11.63 6.11
CA GLU A 92 21.80 11.70 5.09
C GLU A 92 22.33 13.15 4.93
N SER A 93 21.42 14.14 4.85
CA SER A 93 21.80 15.55 4.65
C SER A 93 22.57 16.16 5.83
N MET A 94 22.33 15.70 7.06
CA MET A 94 23.04 16.15 8.26
C MET A 94 24.40 15.47 8.44
N SER A 95 24.53 14.19 8.07
CA SER A 95 25.80 13.46 8.16
C SER A 95 26.86 13.93 7.16
N THR A 96 26.45 14.61 6.09
CA THR A 96 27.38 15.12 5.05
C THR A 96 27.96 16.52 5.37
N GLN A 97 27.63 17.12 6.53
CA GLN A 97 28.09 18.45 6.95
C GLN A 97 29.22 18.45 7.99
N ILE A 98 29.89 17.30 8.22
CA ILE A 98 31.03 17.15 9.15
C ILE A 98 32.26 16.71 8.36
#